data_AF-A0A9Q1F2M6-F1
#
_entry.id   AF-A0A9Q1F2M6-F1
#
_cell.length_a   1.000
_cell.length_b   1.000
_cell.length_c   1.000
_cell.angle_alpha   90.00
_cell.angle_beta   90.00
_cell.angle_gamma   90.00
#
_symmetry.space_group_name_H-M   'P 1'
#
loop_
_entity.id
_entity.type
_entity.pdbx_description
1 polymer ?
#
loop_
_entity_poly.entity_id
_entity_poly.type
_entity_poly.pdbx_seq_one_letter_code
_entity_poly.pdbx_strand_id
1 'polypeptide(L)'
;MHAKAHNTKCEILWSARNQEGVGTTLGEEVEQVNSFLSRCALTTKYMTKSVRTDMLTVHAMGWNDRKNNNLHIALSSRFSKTVKKTLEATESLKMMQEQLHCSDDTLKQWVGDVKQWASSGDVLGLQNSIETLFVSICQKKHYLYRQNDRNKRRQKISHKISQLKKRLLQEIERYNQLSNYDTLDINSVVQKLSSKAAESMIWPWQEENTDGVHILTKKKIFDQQMLLSRLGEERHILLKEMMQHCVYINDSLKKVQSLMVTISENTQTGRFSEEGSKGLICLLKGRIQDLRLEKQAVASCYRTILHSEPSPWLGGEEEGEIEEEERNWQHESSSDCEDDTDDDDDDDDDVQV
;
A
#
# COMPACT_ATOMS: atom_id res chain seq x y z
N MET A 1 -4.21 4.10 3.44
CA MET A 1 -4.43 3.57 4.81
C MET A 1 -5.46 4.37 5.62
N HIS A 2 -6.73 4.49 5.18
CA HIS A 2 -7.76 5.22 5.94
C HIS A 2 -8.56 4.30 6.89
N ALA A 3 -8.88 3.06 6.49
CA ALA A 3 -9.76 2.19 7.29
C ALA A 3 -9.18 1.65 8.61
N LYS A 4 -7.86 1.42 8.69
CA LYS A 4 -7.19 1.05 9.96
C LYS A 4 -7.23 2.18 11.00
N ALA A 5 -7.67 3.39 10.60
CA ALA A 5 -7.82 4.55 11.46
C ALA A 5 -9.10 4.51 12.32
N HIS A 6 -10.06 3.64 11.98
CA HIS A 6 -11.42 3.64 12.52
C HIS A 6 -11.73 2.42 13.39
N ASN A 7 -12.94 2.37 13.96
CA ASN A 7 -13.40 1.22 14.75
C ASN A 7 -13.48 -0.06 13.90
N THR A 8 -13.60 -1.20 14.58
CA THR A 8 -13.59 -2.53 13.95
C THR A 8 -14.69 -2.70 12.90
N LYS A 9 -15.88 -2.11 13.10
CA LYS A 9 -16.96 -2.15 12.10
C LYS A 9 -16.56 -1.42 10.81
N CYS A 10 -15.97 -0.21 10.92
CA CYS A 10 -15.46 0.52 9.77
C CYS A 10 -14.31 -0.21 9.05
N GLU A 11 -13.42 -0.88 9.78
CA GLU A 11 -12.38 -1.72 9.17
C GLU A 11 -13.01 -2.83 8.34
N ILE A 12 -14.01 -3.53 8.86
CA ILE A 12 -14.70 -4.60 8.14
C ILE A 12 -15.36 -4.08 6.86
N LEU A 13 -16.08 -2.96 6.94
CA LEU A 13 -16.84 -2.41 5.81
C LEU A 13 -15.96 -1.74 4.75
N TRP A 14 -14.91 -1.01 5.15
CA TRP A 14 -14.22 -0.05 4.28
C TRP A 14 -12.73 -0.31 4.12
N SER A 15 -12.17 -1.33 4.78
CA SER A 15 -10.78 -1.72 4.51
C SER A 15 -10.63 -2.17 3.07
N ALA A 16 -9.60 -1.66 2.40
CA ALA A 16 -9.22 -2.09 1.06
C ALA A 16 -9.09 -3.62 0.98
N ARG A 17 -8.55 -4.26 2.03
CA ARG A 17 -8.42 -5.72 2.11
C ARG A 17 -9.75 -6.47 2.03
N ASN A 18 -10.86 -5.79 2.35
CA ASN A 18 -12.19 -6.38 2.33
C ASN A 18 -12.98 -5.97 1.08
N GLN A 19 -12.49 -5.01 0.29
CA GLN A 19 -13.14 -4.59 -0.96
C GLN A 19 -12.87 -5.60 -2.07
N GLU A 20 -13.93 -5.97 -2.81
CA GLU A 20 -13.82 -6.88 -3.94
C GLU A 20 -13.11 -6.23 -5.12
N GLY A 21 -12.27 -7.00 -5.81
CA GLY A 21 -11.64 -6.59 -7.08
C GLY A 21 -10.37 -5.75 -6.93
N VAL A 22 -9.93 -5.43 -5.71
CA VAL A 22 -8.67 -4.69 -5.49
C VAL A 22 -7.45 -5.59 -5.42
N GLY A 23 -7.63 -6.92 -5.33
CA GLY A 23 -6.52 -7.85 -5.13
C GLY A 23 -5.75 -7.54 -3.85
N THR A 24 -4.42 -7.54 -3.92
CA THR A 24 -3.55 -7.21 -2.77
C THR A 24 -2.99 -5.79 -2.79
N THR A 25 -3.47 -4.93 -3.68
CA THR A 25 -2.95 -3.57 -3.78
C THR A 25 -3.14 -2.78 -2.49
N LEU A 26 -2.13 -1.97 -2.16
CA LEU A 26 -2.19 -0.99 -1.08
C LEU A 26 -2.73 0.37 -1.57
N GLY A 27 -2.91 0.52 -2.89
CA GLY A 27 -3.30 1.78 -3.55
C GLY A 27 -2.19 2.82 -3.50
N GLU A 28 -0.92 2.39 -3.52
CA GLU A 28 0.27 3.24 -3.40
C GLU A 28 1.03 3.40 -4.73
N GLU A 29 0.45 2.96 -5.86
CA GLU A 29 1.15 3.00 -7.15
C GLU A 29 1.42 4.45 -7.62
N VAL A 30 0.54 5.39 -7.27
CA VAL A 30 0.70 6.81 -7.59
C VAL A 30 1.86 7.42 -6.79
N GLU A 31 1.99 7.04 -5.53
CA GLU A 31 3.03 7.47 -4.61
C GLU A 31 4.41 7.00 -5.05
N GLN A 32 4.52 5.83 -5.69
CA GLN A 32 5.78 5.34 -6.27
C GLN A 32 6.27 6.24 -7.41
N VAL A 33 5.37 6.63 -8.33
CA VAL A 33 5.70 7.55 -9.43
C VAL A 33 6.07 8.92 -8.88
N ASN A 34 5.30 9.42 -7.91
CA ASN A 34 5.57 10.71 -7.26
C ASN A 34 6.92 10.72 -6.54
N SER A 35 7.29 9.62 -5.86
CA SER A 35 8.59 9.47 -5.21
C SER A 35 9.75 9.54 -6.21
N PHE A 36 9.62 8.86 -7.36
CA PHE A 36 10.62 8.94 -8.42
C PHE A 36 10.75 10.37 -8.99
N LEU A 37 9.63 10.99 -9.40
CA LEU A 37 9.64 12.31 -10.02
C LEU A 37 10.07 13.41 -9.05
N SER A 38 9.80 13.26 -7.75
CA SER A 38 10.26 14.21 -6.73
C SER A 38 11.79 14.31 -6.70
N ARG A 39 12.51 13.24 -7.00
CA ARG A 39 13.99 13.26 -7.06
C ARG A 39 14.51 14.03 -8.28
N CYS A 40 13.76 14.06 -9.39
CA CYS A 40 14.10 14.89 -10.54
C CYS A 40 14.12 16.39 -10.21
N ALA A 41 13.45 16.83 -9.13
CA ALA A 41 13.53 18.22 -8.69
C ALA A 41 14.96 18.61 -8.26
N LEU A 42 15.76 17.66 -7.73
CA LEU A 42 17.13 17.93 -7.29
C LEU A 42 18.05 18.24 -8.48
N THR A 43 17.91 17.49 -9.57
CA THR A 43 18.72 17.66 -10.79
C THR A 43 18.23 18.80 -11.68
N THR A 44 16.98 19.26 -11.51
CA THR A 44 16.37 20.27 -12.38
C THR A 44 16.12 21.63 -11.73
N LYS A 45 16.52 21.81 -10.46
CA LYS A 45 16.28 23.03 -9.68
C LYS A 45 16.80 24.29 -10.38
N TYR A 46 18.06 24.27 -10.81
CA TYR A 46 18.76 25.44 -11.37
C TYR A 46 18.65 25.55 -12.90
N MET A 47 17.85 24.69 -13.53
CA MET A 47 17.65 24.73 -14.98
C MET A 47 16.69 25.84 -15.42
N THR A 48 16.86 26.33 -16.65
CA THR A 48 15.85 27.18 -17.29
C THR A 48 14.58 26.36 -17.56
N LYS A 49 13.46 27.05 -17.81
CA LYS A 49 12.16 26.40 -18.02
C LYS A 49 12.21 25.37 -19.17
N SER A 50 12.80 25.73 -20.30
CA SER A 50 12.92 24.83 -21.46
C SER A 50 13.75 23.59 -21.14
N VAL A 51 14.96 23.79 -20.59
CA VAL A 51 15.87 22.70 -20.23
C VAL A 51 15.25 21.78 -19.18
N ARG A 52 14.50 22.33 -18.21
CA ARG A 52 13.75 21.54 -17.23
C ARG A 52 12.70 20.64 -17.90
N THR A 53 11.93 21.17 -18.84
CA THR A 53 10.92 20.39 -19.57
C THR A 53 11.56 19.24 -20.36
N ASP A 54 12.66 19.51 -21.05
CA ASP A 54 13.39 18.47 -21.80
C ASP A 54 13.95 17.39 -20.86
N MET A 55 14.55 17.79 -19.74
CA MET A 55 15.09 16.86 -18.76
C MET A 55 14.02 16.01 -18.07
N LEU A 56 12.86 16.58 -17.74
CA LEU A 56 11.73 15.82 -17.22
C LEU A 56 11.22 14.79 -18.24
N THR A 57 11.22 15.15 -19.53
CA THR A 57 10.86 14.24 -20.61
C THR A 57 11.84 13.06 -20.68
N VAL A 58 13.15 13.34 -20.64
CA VAL A 58 14.19 12.29 -20.62
C VAL A 58 14.04 11.39 -19.39
N HIS A 59 13.80 11.94 -18.21
CA HIS A 59 13.57 11.15 -17.00
C HIS A 59 12.32 10.26 -17.10
N ALA A 60 11.23 10.77 -17.66
CA ALA A 60 10.00 10.02 -17.88
C ALA A 60 10.21 8.89 -18.91
N MET A 61 10.93 9.16 -20.00
CA MET A 61 11.31 8.14 -20.99
C MET A 61 12.15 7.04 -20.35
N GLY A 62 13.19 7.40 -19.60
CA GLY A 62 14.03 6.42 -18.91
C GLY A 62 13.28 5.59 -17.84
N TRP A 63 12.30 6.18 -17.15
CA TRP A 63 11.42 5.43 -16.26
C TRP A 63 10.57 4.41 -17.03
N ASN A 64 9.98 4.82 -18.16
CA ASN A 64 9.18 3.93 -18.99
C ASN A 64 10.02 2.79 -19.58
N ASP A 65 11.24 3.07 -20.01
CA ASP A 65 12.16 2.05 -20.54
C ASP A 65 12.53 1.03 -19.46
N ARG A 66 12.91 1.48 -18.26
CA ARG A 66 13.14 0.57 -17.12
C ARG A 66 11.90 -0.24 -16.78
N LYS A 67 10.73 0.39 -16.76
CA LYS A 67 9.47 -0.29 -16.48
C LYS A 67 9.21 -1.39 -17.51
N ASN A 68 9.35 -1.10 -18.80
CA ASN A 68 9.15 -2.07 -19.87
C ASN A 68 10.14 -3.24 -19.74
N ASN A 69 11.43 -2.93 -19.57
CA ASN A 69 12.47 -3.95 -19.49
C ASN A 69 12.29 -4.86 -18.26
N ASN A 70 11.83 -4.34 -17.14
CA ASN A 70 11.71 -5.09 -15.89
C ASN A 70 10.30 -5.63 -15.61
N LEU A 71 9.31 -5.33 -16.47
CA LEU A 71 7.90 -5.69 -16.20
C LEU A 71 7.70 -7.19 -16.03
N HIS A 72 8.38 -8.00 -16.85
CA HIS A 72 8.28 -9.46 -16.76
C HIS A 72 8.89 -10.03 -15.49
N ILE A 73 9.97 -9.44 -14.98
CA ILE A 73 10.59 -9.80 -13.71
C ILE A 73 9.66 -9.44 -12.56
N ALA A 74 9.16 -8.19 -12.54
CA ALA A 74 8.26 -7.70 -11.51
C ALA A 74 6.95 -8.51 -11.43
N LEU A 75 6.31 -8.78 -12.57
CA LEU A 75 5.08 -9.59 -12.62
C LEU A 75 5.34 -11.04 -12.18
N SER A 76 6.44 -11.65 -12.61
CA SER A 76 6.78 -13.03 -12.22
C SER A 76 7.09 -13.14 -10.73
N SER A 77 7.87 -12.20 -10.18
CA SER A 77 8.18 -12.14 -8.75
C SER A 77 6.92 -11.98 -7.90
N ARG A 78 6.05 -11.02 -8.27
CA ARG A 78 4.75 -10.82 -7.61
C ARG A 78 3.86 -12.06 -7.68
N PHE A 79 3.84 -12.75 -8.82
CA PHE A 79 3.07 -13.99 -8.99
C PHE A 79 3.57 -15.10 -8.07
N SER A 80 4.89 -15.35 -8.03
CA SER A 80 5.49 -16.34 -7.11
C SER A 80 5.17 -16.05 -5.65
N LYS A 81 5.32 -14.79 -5.24
CA LYS A 81 5.00 -14.36 -3.88
C LYS A 81 3.51 -14.56 -3.57
N THR A 82 2.64 -14.26 -4.52
CA THR A 82 1.19 -14.44 -4.37
C THR A 82 0.83 -15.92 -4.23
N VAL A 83 1.42 -16.81 -5.05
CA VAL A 83 1.22 -18.25 -4.95
C VAL A 83 1.69 -18.79 -3.59
N LYS A 84 2.91 -18.42 -3.17
CA LYS A 84 3.46 -18.80 -1.87
C LYS A 84 2.55 -18.33 -0.71
N LYS A 85 2.18 -17.05 -0.69
CA LYS A 85 1.27 -16.49 0.33
C LYS A 85 -0.11 -17.15 0.31
N THR A 86 -0.60 -17.55 -0.86
CA THR A 86 -1.88 -18.27 -0.98
C THR A 86 -1.80 -19.63 -0.28
N LEU A 87 -0.70 -20.37 -0.45
CA LEU A 87 -0.49 -21.64 0.24
C LEU A 87 -0.42 -21.47 1.75
N GLU A 88 0.44 -20.56 2.23
CA GLU A 88 0.59 -20.24 3.65
C GLU A 88 -0.74 -19.81 4.28
N ALA A 89 -1.49 -18.95 3.60
CA ALA A 89 -2.78 -18.47 4.07
C ALA A 89 -3.84 -19.60 4.07
N THR A 90 -3.77 -20.53 3.13
CA THR A 90 -4.70 -21.68 3.04
C THR A 90 -4.43 -22.66 4.18
N GLU A 91 -3.16 -22.96 4.45
CA GLU A 91 -2.76 -23.80 5.58
C GLU A 91 -3.18 -23.18 6.91
N SER A 92 -2.91 -21.88 7.09
CA SER A 92 -3.32 -21.14 8.29
C SER A 92 -4.84 -21.12 8.48
N LEU A 93 -5.63 -20.98 7.41
CA LEU A 93 -7.09 -21.07 7.49
C LEU A 93 -7.54 -22.47 7.95
N LYS A 94 -6.97 -23.54 7.38
CA LYS A 94 -7.29 -24.92 7.78
C LYS A 94 -6.97 -25.18 9.24
N MET A 95 -5.81 -24.75 9.72
CA MET A 95 -5.44 -24.85 11.12
C MET A 95 -6.45 -24.12 12.03
N MET A 96 -6.90 -22.92 11.64
CA MET A 96 -7.92 -22.19 12.40
C MET A 96 -9.28 -22.88 12.36
N GLN A 97 -9.67 -23.47 11.21
CA GLN A 97 -10.90 -24.26 11.10
C GLN A 97 -10.88 -25.49 12.02
N GLU A 98 -9.75 -26.19 12.11
CA GLU A 98 -9.58 -27.33 13.01
C GLU A 98 -9.64 -26.90 14.49
N GLN A 99 -8.91 -25.85 14.88
CA GLN A 99 -8.88 -25.33 16.25
C GLN A 99 -10.24 -24.84 16.74
N LEU A 100 -11.04 -24.27 15.84
CA LEU A 100 -12.34 -23.69 16.16
C LEU A 100 -13.50 -24.63 15.83
N HIS A 101 -13.21 -25.87 15.43
CA HIS A 101 -14.20 -26.85 14.95
C HIS A 101 -15.19 -26.25 13.94
N CYS A 102 -14.67 -25.40 13.05
CA CYS A 102 -15.43 -24.63 12.08
C CYS A 102 -15.46 -25.36 10.74
N SER A 103 -16.62 -25.87 10.35
CA SER A 103 -16.85 -26.41 9.00
C SER A 103 -16.87 -25.29 7.95
N ASP A 104 -16.84 -25.65 6.66
CA ASP A 104 -16.94 -24.69 5.56
C ASP A 104 -18.29 -23.95 5.54
N ASP A 105 -19.37 -24.59 5.98
CA ASP A 105 -20.68 -23.94 6.08
C ASP A 105 -20.74 -22.98 7.28
N THR A 106 -20.14 -23.38 8.41
CA THR A 106 -19.97 -22.48 9.57
C THR A 106 -19.09 -21.28 9.21
N LEU A 107 -18.04 -21.49 8.39
CA LEU A 107 -17.17 -20.41 7.90
C LEU A 107 -17.97 -19.38 7.10
N LYS A 108 -18.80 -19.84 6.14
CA LYS A 108 -19.66 -18.95 5.36
C LYS A 108 -20.63 -18.19 6.24
N GLN A 109 -21.22 -18.86 7.22
CA GLN A 109 -22.12 -18.24 8.19
C GLN A 109 -21.40 -17.15 8.99
N TRP A 110 -20.23 -17.45 9.57
CA TRP A 110 -19.45 -16.49 10.35
C TRP A 110 -19.00 -15.29 9.53
N VAL A 111 -18.66 -15.49 8.26
CA VAL A 111 -18.36 -14.38 7.34
C VAL A 111 -19.58 -13.49 7.15
N GLY A 112 -20.77 -14.08 7.00
CA GLY A 112 -22.05 -13.36 6.95
C GLY A 112 -22.33 -12.59 8.23
N ASP A 113 -22.18 -13.25 9.39
CA ASP A 113 -22.41 -12.66 10.71
C ASP A 113 -21.50 -11.44 10.94
N VAL A 114 -20.21 -11.54 10.60
CA VAL A 114 -19.25 -10.43 10.76
C VAL A 114 -19.61 -9.25 9.87
N LYS A 115 -20.04 -9.50 8.62
CA LYS A 115 -20.50 -8.44 7.72
C LYS A 115 -21.80 -7.80 8.20
N GLN A 116 -22.74 -8.61 8.67
CA GLN A 116 -24.02 -8.13 9.20
C GLN A 116 -23.82 -7.32 10.48
N TRP A 117 -23.00 -7.80 11.41
CA TRP A 117 -22.61 -7.09 12.63
C TRP A 117 -21.90 -5.77 12.33
N ALA A 118 -21.02 -5.74 11.34
CA ALA A 118 -20.38 -4.49 10.93
C ALA A 118 -21.38 -3.50 10.30
N SER A 119 -22.41 -4.02 9.64
CA SER A 119 -23.48 -3.24 9.01
C SER A 119 -24.62 -2.87 9.98
N SER A 120 -24.71 -3.53 11.15
CA SER A 120 -25.72 -3.20 12.15
C SER A 120 -25.42 -1.83 12.74
N GLY A 121 -26.25 -0.86 12.33
CA GLY A 121 -26.20 0.50 12.82
C GLY A 121 -27.05 0.61 14.06
N ASP A 122 -26.40 0.83 15.20
CA ASP A 122 -26.79 1.89 16.14
C ASP A 122 -25.76 1.94 17.26
N VAL A 123 -24.99 3.02 17.27
CA VAL A 123 -24.05 3.29 18.34
C VAL A 123 -24.31 4.73 18.74
N LEU A 124 -24.86 4.90 19.94
CA LEU A 124 -25.09 6.20 20.55
C LEU A 124 -23.81 7.04 20.44
N GLY A 125 -23.93 8.35 20.22
CA GLY A 125 -22.77 9.22 19.97
C GLY A 125 -21.63 9.06 21.00
N LEU A 126 -21.96 8.70 22.23
CA LEU A 126 -21.02 8.42 23.32
C LEU A 126 -20.21 7.13 23.12
N GLN A 127 -20.85 6.04 22.70
CA GLN A 127 -20.18 4.76 22.42
C GLN A 127 -19.20 4.90 21.23
N ASN A 128 -19.59 5.64 20.19
CA ASN A 128 -18.72 5.97 19.04
C ASN A 128 -17.51 6.84 19.45
N SER A 129 -17.72 7.78 20.36
CA SER A 129 -16.67 8.63 20.94
C SER A 129 -15.64 7.77 21.69
N ILE A 130 -16.10 6.85 22.55
CA ILE A 130 -15.25 5.91 23.31
C ILE A 130 -14.42 5.03 22.36
N GLU A 131 -15.07 4.40 21.38
CA GLU A 131 -14.42 3.58 20.35
C GLU A 131 -13.32 4.33 19.61
N THR A 132 -13.64 5.53 19.13
CA THR A 132 -12.72 6.36 18.34
C THR A 132 -11.52 6.81 19.17
N LEU A 133 -11.74 7.20 20.42
CA LEU A 133 -10.66 7.61 21.33
C LEU A 133 -9.71 6.45 21.64
N PHE A 134 -10.25 5.25 21.88
CA PHE A 134 -9.44 4.05 22.12
C PHE A 134 -8.52 3.74 20.94
N VAL A 135 -9.07 3.68 19.73
CA VAL A 135 -8.33 3.40 18.49
C VAL A 135 -7.25 4.45 18.24
N SER A 136 -7.57 5.74 18.46
CA SER A 136 -6.61 6.84 18.31
C SER A 136 -5.42 6.72 19.26
N ILE A 137 -5.65 6.27 20.50
CA ILE A 137 -4.59 6.03 21.48
C ILE A 137 -3.68 4.89 21.02
N CYS A 138 -4.25 3.75 20.61
CA CYS A 138 -3.49 2.59 20.15
C CYS A 138 -2.59 2.93 18.96
N GLN A 139 -3.10 3.67 17.97
CA GLN A 139 -2.30 4.11 16.82
C GLN A 139 -1.16 5.05 17.21
N LYS A 140 -1.44 6.08 18.02
CA LYS A 140 -0.39 7.01 18.46
C LYS A 140 0.70 6.30 19.26
N LYS A 141 0.32 5.30 20.08
CA LYS A 141 1.28 4.43 20.77
C LYS A 141 2.11 3.63 19.78
N HIS A 142 1.50 3.05 18.75
CA HIS A 142 2.22 2.33 17.69
C HIS A 142 3.23 3.25 16.96
N TYR A 143 2.82 4.44 16.55
CA TYR A 143 3.71 5.43 15.91
C TYR A 143 4.87 5.87 16.82
N LEU A 144 4.61 6.07 18.11
CA LEU A 144 5.62 6.47 19.10
C LEU A 144 6.81 5.48 19.14
N TYR A 145 6.54 4.19 18.97
CA TYR A 145 7.57 3.14 19.07
C TYR A 145 8.16 2.69 17.73
N ARG A 146 7.57 3.07 16.60
CA ARG A 146 8.03 2.67 15.26
C ARG A 146 9.06 3.62 14.65
N GLN A 147 9.12 4.89 15.07
CA GLN A 147 10.02 5.89 14.50
C GLN A 147 11.16 6.28 15.47
N ASN A 148 12.37 6.41 14.92
CA ASN A 148 13.49 7.14 15.55
C ASN A 148 13.26 8.66 15.43
N ASP A 149 12.15 9.11 16.02
CA ASP A 149 11.77 10.52 16.03
C ASP A 149 12.62 11.32 17.04
N ARG A 150 12.95 12.58 16.68
CA ARG A 150 13.58 13.55 17.58
C ARG A 150 12.80 13.63 18.92
N ASN A 151 13.52 13.77 20.04
CA ASN A 151 12.93 13.79 21.39
C ASN A 151 11.74 14.76 21.54
N LYS A 152 11.80 15.95 20.92
CA LYS A 152 10.70 16.94 20.92
C LYS A 152 9.39 16.38 20.30
N ARG A 153 9.47 15.62 19.20
CA ARG A 153 8.30 15.03 18.53
C ARG A 153 7.71 13.88 19.35
N ARG A 154 8.56 13.04 19.93
CA ARG A 154 8.14 11.99 20.87
C ARG A 154 7.39 12.56 22.07
N GLN A 155 7.90 13.62 22.68
CA GLN A 155 7.23 14.31 23.80
C GLN A 155 5.84 14.81 23.40
N LYS A 156 5.69 15.46 22.24
CA LYS A 156 4.39 15.92 21.72
C LYS A 156 3.39 14.77 21.56
N ILE A 157 3.82 13.64 21.00
CA ILE A 157 2.98 12.44 20.82
C ILE A 157 2.56 11.87 22.18
N SER A 158 3.50 11.70 23.11
CA SER A 158 3.23 11.22 24.47
C SER A 158 2.26 12.12 25.25
N HIS A 159 2.40 13.44 25.12
CA HIS A 159 1.47 14.39 25.71
C HIS A 159 0.06 14.23 25.12
N LYS A 160 -0.04 14.08 23.79
CA LYS A 160 -1.34 13.87 23.13
C LYS A 160 -2.00 12.54 23.54
N ILE A 161 -1.23 11.46 23.68
CA ILE A 161 -1.72 10.18 24.21
C ILE A 161 -2.31 10.37 25.61
N SER A 162 -1.63 11.13 26.48
CA SER A 162 -2.10 11.40 27.84
C SER A 162 -3.41 12.20 27.86
N GLN A 163 -3.53 13.21 27.00
CA GLN A 163 -4.78 13.97 26.83
C GLN A 163 -5.95 13.06 26.36
N LEU A 164 -5.70 12.21 25.36
CA LEU A 164 -6.72 11.30 24.83
C LEU A 164 -7.14 10.26 25.87
N LYS A 165 -6.20 9.71 26.67
CA LYS A 165 -6.53 8.80 27.78
C LYS A 165 -7.45 9.47 28.80
N LYS A 166 -7.16 10.71 29.22
CA LYS A 166 -8.03 11.46 30.13
C LYS A 166 -9.45 11.62 29.57
N ARG A 167 -9.55 12.00 28.30
CA ARG A 167 -10.85 12.15 27.61
C ARG A 167 -11.60 10.82 27.49
N LEU A 168 -10.91 9.72 27.16
CA LEU A 168 -11.50 8.39 27.09
C LEU A 168 -12.13 7.98 28.43
N LEU A 169 -11.40 8.19 29.53
CA LEU A 169 -11.90 7.86 30.88
C LEU A 169 -13.14 8.68 31.25
N GLN A 170 -13.16 9.98 30.91
CA GLN A 170 -14.32 10.85 31.13
C GLN A 170 -15.56 10.38 30.34
N GLU A 171 -15.38 9.95 29.09
CA GLU A 171 -16.49 9.46 28.26
C GLU A 171 -17.01 8.12 28.76
N ILE A 172 -16.13 7.23 29.24
CA ILE A 172 -16.53 5.96 29.89
C ILE A 172 -17.30 6.23 31.18
N GLU A 173 -16.87 7.20 31.99
CA GLU A 173 -17.58 7.58 33.20
C GLU A 173 -18.99 8.11 32.90
N ARG A 174 -19.12 8.99 31.88
CA ARG A 174 -20.43 9.44 31.39
C ARG A 174 -21.29 8.28 30.89
N TYR A 175 -20.69 7.29 30.24
CA TYR A 175 -21.41 6.11 29.76
C TYR A 175 -21.94 5.27 30.91
N ASN A 176 -21.12 5.02 31.93
CA ASN A 176 -21.49 4.26 33.12
C ASN A 176 -22.56 4.96 33.98
N GLN A 177 -22.74 6.27 33.84
CA GLN A 177 -23.82 7.02 34.49
C GLN A 177 -25.19 6.84 33.80
N LEU A 178 -25.22 6.35 32.56
CA LEU A 178 -26.46 6.08 31.84
C LEU A 178 -27.02 4.72 32.30
N SER A 179 -28.12 4.73 33.05
CA SER A 179 -28.72 3.56 33.72
C SER A 179 -29.30 2.46 32.81
N ASN A 180 -29.16 2.57 31.50
CA ASN A 180 -29.76 1.67 30.51
C ASN A 180 -28.79 0.62 29.94
N TYR A 181 -27.52 0.60 30.39
CA TYR A 181 -26.48 -0.24 29.80
C TYR A 181 -25.62 -0.93 30.86
N ASP A 182 -25.00 -2.05 30.47
CA ASP A 182 -23.99 -2.73 31.28
C ASP A 182 -22.79 -1.81 31.55
N THR A 183 -22.41 -1.71 32.82
CA THR A 183 -21.29 -0.88 33.28
C THR A 183 -19.97 -1.36 32.67
N LEU A 184 -19.22 -0.43 32.06
CA LEU A 184 -17.87 -0.69 31.61
C LEU A 184 -16.88 -0.72 32.78
N ASP A 185 -16.07 -1.77 32.85
CA ASP A 185 -14.90 -1.79 33.73
C ASP A 185 -13.74 -0.96 33.15
N ILE A 186 -13.46 0.16 33.81
CA ILE A 186 -12.35 1.06 33.45
C ILE A 186 -11.00 0.36 33.54
N ASN A 187 -10.81 -0.56 34.49
CA ASN A 187 -9.52 -1.23 34.70
C ASN A 187 -9.17 -2.15 33.53
N SER A 188 -10.15 -2.90 33.03
CA SER A 188 -10.02 -3.71 31.81
C SER A 188 -9.59 -2.89 30.59
N VAL A 189 -10.19 -1.71 30.37
CA VAL A 189 -9.83 -0.80 29.26
C VAL A 189 -8.38 -0.30 29.40
N VAL A 190 -8.00 0.13 30.61
CA VAL A 190 -6.63 0.63 30.89
C VAL A 190 -5.59 -0.49 30.75
N GLN A 191 -5.91 -1.71 31.19
CA GLN A 191 -5.04 -2.87 31.04
C GLN A 191 -4.82 -3.21 29.56
N LYS A 192 -5.88 -3.22 28.74
CA LYS A 192 -5.77 -3.44 27.29
C LYS A 192 -4.90 -2.37 26.62
N LEU A 193 -5.12 -1.09 26.93
CA LEU A 193 -4.29 0.02 26.41
C LEU A 193 -2.81 -0.09 26.81
N SER A 194 -2.52 -0.74 27.94
CA SER A 194 -1.17 -0.94 28.44
C SER A 194 -0.45 -2.05 27.69
N SER A 195 -1.16 -3.09 27.25
CA SER A 195 -0.60 -4.16 26.42
C SER A 195 -0.04 -3.62 25.09
N LYS A 196 1.07 -4.20 24.61
CA LYS A 196 1.62 -3.86 23.28
C LYS A 196 0.82 -4.48 22.13
N ALA A 197 0.01 -5.50 22.41
CA ALA A 197 -0.66 -6.33 21.41
C ALA A 197 -2.16 -6.00 21.22
N ALA A 198 -2.76 -5.12 22.02
CA ALA A 198 -4.17 -4.76 21.86
C ALA A 198 -4.37 -3.85 20.64
N GLU A 199 -4.63 -4.46 19.49
CA GLU A 199 -5.02 -3.76 18.27
C GLU A 199 -6.54 -3.50 18.20
N SER A 200 -7.34 -4.24 18.97
CA SER A 200 -8.80 -4.06 19.02
C SER A 200 -9.39 -4.41 20.39
N MET A 201 -10.50 -3.78 20.72
CA MET A 201 -11.35 -4.09 21.86
C MET A 201 -12.79 -4.18 21.38
N ILE A 202 -13.49 -5.23 21.79
CA ILE A 202 -14.93 -5.32 21.65
C ILE A 202 -15.57 -4.74 22.88
N TRP A 203 -16.52 -3.87 22.64
CA TRP A 203 -17.28 -3.21 23.69
C TRP A 203 -18.51 -4.04 24.04
N PRO A 204 -19.01 -4.00 25.29
CA PRO A 204 -20.18 -4.77 25.71
C PRO A 204 -21.41 -4.52 24.84
N TRP A 205 -21.61 -3.29 24.36
CA TRP A 205 -22.71 -2.93 23.44
C TRP A 205 -22.54 -3.48 22.02
N GLN A 206 -21.41 -4.10 21.71
CA GLN A 206 -21.15 -4.72 20.42
C GLN A 206 -21.30 -6.25 20.46
N GLU A 207 -21.57 -6.86 21.62
CA GLU A 207 -21.83 -8.30 21.72
C GLU A 207 -23.28 -8.62 21.31
N GLU A 208 -23.51 -8.92 20.03
CA GLU A 208 -24.70 -9.63 19.59
C GLU A 208 -24.38 -11.13 19.56
N ASN A 209 -24.45 -11.78 20.72
CA ASN A 209 -24.10 -13.19 20.88
C ASN A 209 -25.36 -14.05 20.76
N THR A 210 -25.71 -14.49 19.54
CA THR A 210 -26.85 -15.40 19.33
C THR A 210 -26.45 -16.88 19.41
N ASP A 211 -25.17 -17.20 19.21
CA ASP A 211 -24.64 -18.57 19.10
C ASP A 211 -23.49 -18.89 20.07
N GLY A 212 -23.13 -17.97 20.97
CA GLY A 212 -22.12 -18.17 22.01
C GLY A 212 -20.67 -18.06 21.55
N VAL A 213 -20.42 -17.74 20.27
CA VAL A 213 -19.06 -17.53 19.72
C VAL A 213 -18.76 -16.04 19.61
N HIS A 214 -17.75 -15.59 20.35
CA HIS A 214 -17.34 -14.19 20.35
C HIS A 214 -16.99 -13.67 18.95
N ILE A 215 -17.49 -12.49 18.59
CA ILE A 215 -17.34 -11.91 17.25
C ILE A 215 -15.88 -11.65 16.84
N LEU A 216 -14.93 -11.46 17.78
CA LEU A 216 -13.49 -11.43 17.42
C LEU A 216 -12.98 -12.76 16.87
N THR A 217 -13.52 -13.88 17.36
CA THR A 217 -13.13 -15.21 16.88
C THR A 217 -13.62 -15.37 15.45
N LYS A 218 -14.87 -14.99 15.19
CA LYS A 218 -15.43 -14.93 13.83
C LYS A 218 -14.63 -13.97 12.95
N LYS A 219 -14.24 -12.79 13.46
CA LYS A 219 -13.41 -11.80 12.74
C LYS A 219 -12.05 -12.36 12.35
N LYS A 220 -11.35 -13.11 13.21
CA LYS A 220 -10.03 -13.69 12.87
C LYS A 220 -10.12 -14.60 11.65
N ILE A 221 -11.10 -15.50 11.64
CA ILE A 221 -11.35 -16.38 10.50
C ILE A 221 -11.81 -15.56 9.28
N PHE A 222 -12.68 -14.56 9.47
CA PHE A 222 -13.11 -13.65 8.42
C PHE A 222 -11.92 -12.93 7.75
N ASP A 223 -11.02 -12.35 8.55
CA ASP A 223 -9.84 -11.63 8.05
C ASP A 223 -8.95 -12.56 7.20
N GLN A 224 -8.79 -13.82 7.63
CA GLN A 224 -8.06 -14.82 6.87
C GLN A 224 -8.77 -15.21 5.56
N GLN A 225 -10.09 -15.38 5.60
CA GLN A 225 -10.89 -15.68 4.42
C GLN A 225 -10.88 -14.53 3.41
N MET A 226 -10.92 -13.28 3.88
CA MET A 226 -10.79 -12.09 3.03
C MET A 226 -9.41 -12.03 2.39
N LEU A 227 -8.33 -12.29 3.16
CA LEU A 227 -6.97 -12.38 2.62
C LEU A 227 -6.86 -13.42 1.50
N LEU A 228 -7.41 -14.62 1.68
CA LEU A 228 -7.40 -15.66 0.65
C LEU A 228 -8.17 -15.26 -0.60
N SER A 229 -9.32 -14.61 -0.42
CA SER A 229 -10.14 -14.11 -1.53
C SER A 229 -9.37 -13.04 -2.33
N ARG A 230 -8.70 -12.11 -1.65
CA ARG A 230 -7.84 -11.07 -2.27
C ARG A 230 -6.60 -11.65 -2.96
N LEU A 231 -5.96 -12.66 -2.38
CA LEU A 231 -4.84 -13.37 -3.02
C LEU A 231 -5.30 -14.12 -4.28
N GLY A 232 -6.51 -14.70 -4.26
CA GLY A 232 -7.13 -15.31 -5.43
C GLY A 232 -7.39 -14.32 -6.57
N GLU A 233 -7.90 -13.13 -6.24
CA GLU A 233 -8.08 -12.02 -7.18
C GLU A 233 -6.75 -11.51 -7.73
N GLU A 234 -5.75 -11.27 -6.86
CA GLU A 234 -4.41 -10.85 -7.26
C GLU A 234 -3.80 -11.81 -8.28
N ARG A 235 -3.93 -13.12 -8.05
CA ARG A 235 -3.46 -14.14 -8.99
C ARG A 235 -4.11 -13.97 -10.36
N HIS A 236 -5.42 -13.71 -10.41
CA HIS A 236 -6.14 -13.49 -11.66
C HIS A 236 -5.71 -12.19 -12.36
N ILE A 237 -5.54 -11.11 -11.59
CA ILE A 237 -5.06 -9.81 -12.07
C ILE A 237 -3.67 -9.97 -12.71
N LEU A 238 -2.73 -10.62 -12.02
CA LEU A 238 -1.38 -10.84 -12.51
C LEU A 238 -1.36 -11.66 -13.81
N LEU A 239 -2.17 -12.71 -13.92
CA LEU A 239 -2.29 -13.47 -15.18
C LEU A 239 -2.80 -12.60 -16.34
N LYS A 240 -3.77 -11.72 -16.06
CA LYS A 240 -4.29 -10.77 -17.04
C LYS A 240 -3.22 -9.76 -17.45
N GLU A 241 -2.46 -9.20 -16.51
CA GLU A 241 -1.36 -8.28 -16.77
C GLU A 241 -0.24 -8.94 -17.58
N MET A 242 0.15 -10.17 -17.26
CA MET A 242 1.14 -10.96 -18.02
C MET A 242 0.67 -11.19 -19.46
N MET A 243 -0.61 -11.52 -19.66
CA MET A 243 -1.19 -11.70 -20.99
C MET A 243 -1.22 -10.37 -21.76
N GLN A 244 -1.63 -9.28 -21.12
CA GLN A 244 -1.61 -7.95 -21.72
C GLN A 244 -0.20 -7.51 -22.11
N HIS A 245 0.80 -7.81 -21.29
CA HIS A 245 2.20 -7.56 -21.61
C HIS A 245 2.63 -8.32 -22.87
N CYS A 246 2.28 -9.61 -22.98
CA CYS A 246 2.53 -10.38 -24.20
C CYS A 246 1.85 -9.76 -25.44
N VAL A 247 0.60 -9.30 -25.30
CA VAL A 247 -0.14 -8.62 -26.37
C VAL A 247 0.56 -7.33 -26.77
N TYR A 248 0.98 -6.51 -25.81
CA TYR A 248 1.70 -5.25 -26.04
C TYR A 248 2.98 -5.45 -26.86
N ILE A 249 3.79 -6.46 -26.54
CA ILE A 249 5.02 -6.75 -27.30
C ILE A 249 4.67 -7.16 -28.74
N ASN A 250 3.65 -8.01 -28.91
CA ASN A 250 3.20 -8.43 -30.24
C ASN A 250 2.66 -7.26 -31.08
N ASP A 251 1.90 -6.36 -30.48
CA ASP A 251 1.36 -5.20 -31.18
C ASP A 251 2.47 -4.18 -31.49
N SER A 252 3.47 -4.04 -30.62
CA SER A 252 4.67 -3.25 -30.89
C SER A 252 5.44 -3.80 -32.10
N LEU A 253 5.60 -5.12 -32.20
CA LEU A 253 6.19 -5.78 -33.38
C LEU A 253 5.41 -5.45 -34.66
N LYS A 254 4.07 -5.59 -34.63
CA LYS A 254 3.21 -5.28 -35.79
C LYS A 254 3.32 -3.81 -36.20
N LYS A 255 3.37 -2.89 -35.24
CA LYS A 255 3.52 -1.44 -35.50
C LYS A 255 4.84 -1.16 -36.21
N VAL A 256 5.96 -1.72 -35.72
CA VAL A 256 7.28 -1.54 -36.36
C VAL A 256 7.30 -2.13 -37.77
N GLN A 257 6.67 -3.30 -37.97
CA GLN A 257 6.53 -3.91 -39.30
C GLN A 257 5.69 -3.06 -40.26
N SER A 258 4.58 -2.50 -39.78
CA SER A 258 3.74 -1.60 -40.58
C SER A 258 4.49 -0.33 -40.95
N LEU A 259 5.28 0.24 -40.04
CA LEU A 259 6.13 1.40 -40.34
C LEU A 259 7.16 1.09 -41.43
N MET A 260 7.76 -0.10 -41.43
CA MET A 260 8.67 -0.52 -42.50
C MET A 260 7.99 -0.55 -43.88
N VAL A 261 6.74 -1.03 -43.94
CA VAL A 261 5.96 -1.05 -45.18
C VAL A 261 5.68 0.38 -45.64
N THR A 262 5.21 1.25 -44.75
CA THR A 262 4.93 2.66 -45.05
C THR A 262 6.17 3.42 -45.53
N ILE A 263 7.35 3.18 -44.96
CA ILE A 263 8.59 3.79 -45.44
C ILE A 263 8.92 3.30 -46.86
N SER A 264 8.72 2.01 -47.13
CA SER A 264 8.95 1.44 -48.46
C SER A 264 8.02 2.08 -49.51
N GLU A 265 6.73 2.25 -49.20
CA GLU A 265 5.75 2.94 -50.06
C GLU A 265 6.08 4.42 -50.26
N ASN A 266 6.51 5.11 -49.21
CA ASN A 266 6.93 6.52 -49.29
C ASN A 266 8.22 6.71 -50.13
N THR A 267 9.06 5.68 -50.20
CA THR A 267 10.23 5.67 -51.09
C THR A 267 9.81 5.57 -52.55
N GLN A 268 8.84 4.70 -52.85
CA GLN A 268 8.29 4.53 -54.20
C GLN A 268 7.59 5.79 -54.72
N THR A 269 6.98 6.57 -53.81
CA THR A 269 6.32 7.85 -54.14
C THR A 269 7.26 9.06 -54.14
N GLY A 270 8.57 8.85 -53.93
CA GLY A 270 9.59 9.91 -53.99
C GLY A 270 9.62 10.85 -52.78
N ARG A 271 8.90 10.54 -51.69
CA ARG A 271 8.91 11.34 -50.44
C ARG A 271 10.16 11.16 -49.61
N PHE A 272 10.88 10.04 -49.77
CA PHE A 272 12.18 9.78 -49.16
C PHE A 272 13.25 9.52 -50.21
N SER A 273 14.49 9.89 -49.91
CA SER A 273 15.64 9.41 -50.68
C SER A 273 15.84 7.90 -50.46
N GLU A 274 16.31 7.19 -51.48
CA GLU A 274 16.54 5.75 -51.40
C GLU A 274 17.50 5.38 -50.26
N GLU A 275 18.55 6.19 -50.06
CA GLU A 275 19.53 6.01 -49.00
C GLU A 275 18.94 6.26 -47.60
N GLY A 276 18.13 7.31 -47.46
CA GLY A 276 17.44 7.61 -46.20
C GLY A 276 16.46 6.50 -45.79
N SER A 277 15.73 5.96 -46.77
CA SER A 277 14.82 4.83 -46.55
C SER A 277 15.55 3.55 -46.17
N LYS A 278 16.68 3.24 -46.83
CA LYS A 278 17.53 2.08 -46.47
C LYS A 278 18.04 2.19 -45.04
N GLY A 279 18.51 3.37 -44.63
CA GLY A 279 18.95 3.65 -43.26
C GLY A 279 17.83 3.43 -42.23
N LEU A 280 16.65 4.02 -42.45
CA LEU A 280 15.50 3.84 -41.55
C LEU A 280 15.04 2.39 -41.47
N ILE A 281 14.96 1.70 -42.60
CA ILE A 281 14.61 0.27 -42.64
C ILE A 281 15.62 -0.57 -41.85
N CYS A 282 16.91 -0.24 -41.91
CA CYS A 282 17.95 -0.91 -41.12
C CYS A 282 17.69 -0.77 -39.61
N LEU A 283 17.39 0.45 -39.15
CA LEU A 283 17.06 0.71 -37.74
C LEU A 283 15.80 -0.05 -37.29
N LEU A 284 14.75 -0.05 -38.11
CA LEU A 284 13.52 -0.77 -37.79
C LEU A 284 13.72 -2.30 -37.76
N LYS A 285 14.58 -2.84 -38.63
CA LYS A 285 14.98 -4.26 -38.57
C LYS A 285 15.69 -4.59 -37.26
N GLY A 286 16.60 -3.72 -36.81
CA GLY A 286 17.25 -3.84 -35.49
C GLY A 286 16.20 -3.88 -34.37
N ARG A 287 15.28 -2.91 -34.36
CA ARG A 287 14.20 -2.86 -33.35
C ARG A 287 13.30 -4.09 -33.35
N ILE A 288 12.99 -4.65 -34.52
CA ILE A 288 12.22 -5.92 -34.62
C ILE A 288 13.00 -7.06 -33.96
N GLN A 289 14.32 -7.13 -34.15
CA GLN A 289 15.14 -8.17 -33.55
C GLN A 289 15.15 -8.04 -32.02
N ASP A 290 15.28 -6.83 -31.48
CA ASP A 290 15.24 -6.58 -30.04
C ASP A 290 13.89 -7.03 -29.44
N LEU A 291 12.78 -6.62 -30.06
CA LEU A 291 11.43 -7.01 -29.62
C LEU A 291 11.19 -8.52 -29.69
N ARG A 292 11.84 -9.23 -30.64
CA ARG A 292 11.75 -10.70 -30.71
C ARG A 292 12.52 -11.36 -29.58
N LEU A 293 13.71 -10.86 -29.26
CA LEU A 293 14.50 -11.33 -28.11
C LEU A 293 13.75 -11.09 -26.80
N GLU A 294 13.19 -9.88 -26.63
CA GLU A 294 12.35 -9.53 -25.49
C GLU A 294 11.14 -10.47 -25.38
N LYS A 295 10.40 -10.68 -26.48
CA LYS A 295 9.28 -11.63 -26.51
C LYS A 295 9.70 -13.03 -26.06
N GLN A 296 10.86 -13.52 -26.51
CA GLN A 296 11.36 -14.84 -26.13
C GLN A 296 11.74 -14.89 -24.64
N ALA A 297 12.43 -13.88 -24.12
CA ALA A 297 12.78 -13.77 -22.71
C ALA A 297 11.53 -13.73 -21.82
N VAL A 298 10.57 -12.87 -22.14
CA VAL A 298 9.29 -12.73 -21.42
C VAL A 298 8.50 -14.04 -21.43
N ALA A 299 8.36 -14.68 -22.60
CA ALA A 299 7.65 -15.95 -22.71
C ALA A 299 8.34 -17.07 -21.92
N SER A 300 9.67 -17.08 -21.86
CA SER A 300 10.42 -18.06 -21.09
C SER A 300 10.25 -17.83 -19.59
N CYS A 301 10.36 -16.58 -19.15
CA CYS A 301 10.14 -16.19 -17.75
C CYS A 301 8.75 -16.59 -17.25
N TYR A 302 7.69 -16.24 -17.99
CA TYR A 302 6.32 -16.59 -17.61
C TYR A 302 6.06 -18.09 -17.66
N ARG A 303 6.57 -18.83 -18.65
CA ARG A 303 6.43 -20.29 -18.66
C ARG A 303 7.08 -20.92 -17.45
N THR A 304 8.29 -20.51 -17.10
CA THR A 304 8.99 -21.02 -15.91
C THR A 304 8.12 -20.84 -14.68
N ILE A 305 7.58 -19.65 -14.44
CA ILE A 305 6.83 -19.41 -13.20
C ILE A 305 5.44 -20.06 -13.15
N LEU A 306 4.79 -20.24 -14.30
CA LEU A 306 3.49 -20.92 -14.37
C LEU A 306 3.62 -22.44 -14.22
N HIS A 307 4.77 -23.02 -14.56
CA HIS A 307 5.03 -24.45 -14.46
C HIS A 307 5.86 -24.86 -13.23
N SER A 308 6.46 -23.91 -12.52
CA SER A 308 7.20 -24.19 -11.29
C SER A 308 6.23 -24.39 -10.14
N GLU A 309 6.37 -25.51 -9.41
CA GLU A 309 5.89 -25.57 -8.03
C GLU A 309 6.61 -24.51 -7.19
N PRO A 310 6.01 -24.00 -6.10
CA PRO A 310 6.59 -22.91 -5.31
C PRO A 310 7.91 -23.36 -4.66
N SER A 311 9.01 -23.17 -5.40
CA SER A 311 10.37 -23.42 -4.94
C SER A 311 10.88 -22.21 -4.16
N PRO A 312 11.59 -22.39 -3.04
CA PRO A 312 12.01 -21.28 -2.18
C PRO A 312 13.11 -20.36 -2.75
N TRP A 313 13.65 -20.59 -3.96
CA TRP A 313 14.82 -19.85 -4.45
C TRP A 313 14.74 -19.50 -5.94
N LEU A 314 14.13 -18.36 -6.24
CA LEU A 314 14.54 -17.47 -7.33
C LEU A 314 14.71 -16.08 -6.70
N GLY A 315 15.82 -15.93 -5.97
CA GLY A 315 16.29 -14.64 -5.48
C GLY A 315 16.70 -13.77 -6.66
N GLY A 316 15.75 -12.96 -7.12
CA GLY A 316 16.02 -11.63 -7.65
C GLY A 316 15.37 -10.66 -6.66
N GLU A 317 16.13 -10.23 -5.67
CA GLU A 317 15.84 -8.98 -4.96
C GLU A 317 15.88 -7.88 -6.01
N GLU A 318 14.71 -7.48 -6.50
CA GLU A 318 14.49 -6.21 -7.22
C GLU A 318 12.97 -5.97 -7.37
N GLU A 319 12.24 -6.14 -6.26
CA GLU A 319 11.10 -5.24 -6.02
C GLU A 319 11.71 -3.97 -5.42
N GLY A 320 12.11 -3.01 -6.25
CA GLY A 320 12.15 -1.57 -5.95
C GLY A 320 12.42 -1.06 -4.53
N GLU A 321 13.20 -1.75 -3.70
CA GLU A 321 14.08 -1.10 -2.74
C GLU A 321 15.29 -0.72 -3.57
N ILE A 322 15.23 0.50 -4.12
CA ILE A 322 16.47 1.22 -4.40
C ILE A 322 17.21 1.16 -3.08
N GLU A 323 18.28 0.36 -3.05
CA GLU A 323 19.12 0.13 -1.91
C GLU A 323 19.27 1.43 -1.11
N GLU A 324 19.07 1.34 0.20
CA GLU A 324 19.34 2.41 1.14
C GLU A 324 20.84 2.82 1.16
N GLU A 325 21.67 2.25 0.29
CA GLU A 325 23.13 2.45 0.20
C GLU A 325 23.55 3.75 -0.53
N GLU A 326 22.68 4.45 -1.24
CA GLU A 326 22.98 5.80 -1.78
C GLU A 326 22.54 6.95 -0.85
N ARG A 327 22.25 6.66 0.43
CA ARG A 327 21.86 7.67 1.42
C ARG A 327 23.04 8.37 2.10
N ASN A 328 24.28 8.14 1.64
CA ASN A 328 25.50 8.66 2.27
C ASN A 328 26.09 9.93 1.63
N TRP A 329 25.43 10.57 0.66
CA TRP A 329 25.93 11.82 0.04
C TRP A 329 25.20 13.10 0.50
N GLN A 330 24.36 13.03 1.54
CA GLN A 330 23.66 14.21 2.08
C GLN A 330 24.36 14.89 3.27
N HIS A 331 25.57 14.48 3.64
CA HIS A 331 26.36 15.14 4.67
C HIS A 331 27.67 15.67 4.09
N GLU A 332 27.60 16.70 3.26
CA GLU A 332 28.67 17.69 3.05
C GLU A 332 28.22 18.68 1.97
N SER A 333 27.41 19.67 2.34
CA SER A 333 27.46 21.06 1.86
C SER A 333 26.13 21.74 2.19
N SER A 334 26.03 22.18 3.43
CA SER A 334 25.25 23.36 3.80
C SER A 334 25.97 23.95 4.98
N SER A 335 27.09 24.64 4.70
CA SER A 335 27.60 25.62 5.63
C SER A 335 26.61 26.78 5.69
N ASP A 336 26.52 27.34 6.88
CA ASP A 336 26.12 28.71 7.20
C ASP A 336 24.68 29.13 6.92
N CYS A 337 23.88 29.14 7.99
CA CYS A 337 23.52 30.42 8.62
C CYS A 337 22.85 30.14 9.98
N GLU A 338 23.68 30.20 11.03
CA GLU A 338 23.22 30.56 12.37
C GLU A 338 22.82 32.04 12.32
N ASP A 339 21.60 32.34 12.74
CA ASP A 339 21.27 33.65 13.30
C ASP A 339 20.32 33.38 14.47
N ASP A 340 20.94 33.08 15.61
CA ASP A 340 20.36 33.16 16.93
C ASP A 340 20.39 34.64 17.35
N THR A 341 19.22 35.26 17.43
CA THR A 341 19.01 36.41 18.33
C THR A 341 17.71 36.18 19.09
N ASP A 342 17.86 35.47 20.21
CA ASP A 342 16.99 35.64 21.37
C ASP A 342 17.41 36.96 22.05
N ASP A 343 16.55 37.97 21.99
CA ASP A 343 16.56 39.08 22.95
C ASP A 343 15.18 39.08 23.65
N ASP A 344 15.13 38.36 24.76
CA ASP A 344 14.21 38.64 25.86
C ASP A 344 14.79 39.84 26.63
N ASP A 345 14.12 40.99 26.58
CA ASP A 345 14.20 42.00 27.63
C ASP A 345 12.77 42.47 27.93
N ASP A 346 12.28 42.01 29.09
CA ASP A 346 11.22 42.68 29.86
C ASP A 346 11.74 44.06 30.29
N ASP A 347 10.96 45.12 30.07
CA ASP A 347 10.81 46.18 31.08
C ASP A 347 9.56 47.02 30.79
N ASP A 348 8.82 47.23 31.89
CA ASP A 348 7.69 48.14 32.06
C ASP A 348 8.02 49.57 31.60
N ASP A 349 7.06 50.27 31.00
CA ASP A 349 6.51 51.50 31.60
C ASP A 349 5.40 52.14 30.73
N ASP A 350 4.35 52.52 31.45
CA ASP A 350 3.38 53.59 31.21
C ASP A 350 3.62 54.56 30.03
N VAL A 351 2.55 54.89 29.30
CA VAL A 351 1.88 56.22 29.33
C VAL A 351 0.85 56.33 28.19
N GLN A 352 -0.33 56.80 28.59
CA GLN A 352 -1.48 57.35 27.85
C GLN A 352 -1.12 58.06 26.51
N VAL A 353 -1.93 57.99 25.46
CA VAL A 353 -3.27 58.61 25.26
C VAL A 353 -3.95 57.98 24.05
#